data_AF-A0A223VYL4-F1
#
_entry.id   AF-A0A223VYL4-F1
#
_cell.length_a   1.000
_cell.length_b   1.000
_cell.length_c   1.000
_cell.angle_alpha   90.00
_cell.angle_beta   90.00
_cell.angle_gamma   90.00
#
_symmetry.space_group_name_H-M   'P 1'
#
loop_
_entity.id
_entity.type
_entity.pdbx_description
1 polymer ?
#
loop_
_entity_poly.entity_id
_entity_poly.type
_entity_poly.pdbx_seq_one_letter_code
_entity_poly.pdbx_strand_id
1 'polypeptide(L)'
;MAFRPLSARAPGVLLRDAKPLKAIFGHAQRLGRLQRLLETQLQPAAREHCRVASWREGNLLLIVTDGHWATRLRYQQKRLQRQLMAFDEFAGLTRIQFKVQPPTTRPGVAEHVHDLSPNAAETIQATADGISNPGLRAALERLAAHAKPKP
;
A
#
# COMPACT_ATOMS: atom_id res chain seq x y z
N MET A 1 15.88 3.84 -40.16
CA MET A 1 16.13 2.90 -39.04
C MET A 1 14.77 2.46 -38.48
N ALA A 2 14.39 1.20 -38.68
CA ALA A 2 13.07 0.71 -38.24
C ALA A 2 13.12 0.33 -36.75
N PHE A 3 12.37 1.06 -35.91
CA PHE A 3 12.15 0.71 -34.51
C PHE A 3 11.34 -0.59 -34.45
N ARG A 4 11.94 -1.67 -33.94
CA ARG A 4 11.25 -2.93 -33.71
C ARG A 4 10.81 -2.94 -32.25
N PRO A 5 9.50 -2.82 -31.94
CA PRO A 5 9.05 -2.84 -30.56
C PRO A 5 9.41 -4.19 -29.93
N LEU A 6 9.99 -4.13 -28.73
CA LEU A 6 10.25 -5.32 -27.92
C LEU A 6 8.93 -6.06 -27.69
N SER A 7 8.89 -7.37 -27.97
CA SER A 7 7.69 -8.17 -27.74
C SER A 7 7.29 -8.08 -26.27
N ALA A 8 6.07 -7.66 -26.00
CA ALA A 8 5.53 -7.59 -24.65
C ALA A 8 5.58 -8.99 -24.01
N ARG A 9 6.31 -9.13 -22.90
CA ARG A 9 6.38 -10.37 -22.13
C ARG A 9 5.63 -10.17 -20.82
N ALA A 10 4.92 -11.21 -20.38
CA ALA A 10 4.29 -11.19 -19.07
C ALA A 10 5.36 -10.94 -17.98
N PRO A 11 5.12 -10.05 -16.99
CA PRO A 11 6.10 -9.73 -15.95
C PRO A 11 6.62 -10.97 -15.22
N GLY A 12 5.75 -11.97 -14.98
CA GLY A 12 6.12 -13.23 -14.33
C GLY A 12 7.11 -14.10 -15.10
N VAL A 13 7.28 -13.89 -16.42
CA VAL A 13 8.31 -14.55 -17.24
C VAL A 13 9.65 -13.83 -17.04
N LEU A 14 9.64 -12.50 -17.08
CA LEU A 14 10.84 -11.67 -16.85
C LEU A 14 11.44 -11.91 -15.46
N LEU A 15 10.58 -12.05 -14.43
CA LEU A 15 11.01 -12.32 -13.06
C LEU A 15 11.64 -13.70 -12.88
N ARG A 16 11.34 -14.67 -13.76
CA ARG A 16 11.90 -16.03 -13.71
C ARG A 16 13.19 -16.19 -14.52
N ASP A 17 13.35 -15.40 -15.57
CA ASP A 17 14.46 -15.57 -16.52
C ASP A 17 15.74 -14.83 -16.11
N ALA A 18 15.61 -13.64 -15.49
CA ALA A 18 16.77 -12.89 -15.04
C ALA A 18 17.34 -13.47 -13.74
N LYS A 19 18.62 -13.90 -13.77
CA LYS A 19 19.31 -14.56 -12.63
C LYS A 19 19.07 -13.92 -11.25
N PRO A 20 19.27 -12.60 -11.03
CA PRO A 20 19.04 -11.99 -9.72
C PRO A 20 17.55 -11.96 -9.34
N LEU A 21 16.65 -11.79 -10.30
CA LEU A 21 15.21 -11.71 -10.06
C LEU A 21 14.62 -13.07 -9.70
N LYS A 22 15.15 -14.16 -10.29
CA LYS A 22 14.70 -15.52 -10.01
C LYS A 22 14.84 -15.88 -8.53
N ALA A 23 15.97 -15.53 -7.92
CA ALA A 23 16.23 -15.80 -6.50
C ALA A 23 15.26 -15.01 -5.60
N ILE A 24 15.07 -13.72 -5.87
CA ILE A 24 14.15 -12.85 -5.13
C ILE A 24 12.70 -13.35 -5.28
N PHE A 25 12.31 -13.73 -6.50
CA PHE A 25 10.98 -14.26 -6.78
C PHE A 25 10.72 -15.58 -6.06
N GLY A 26 11.69 -16.50 -6.07
CA GLY A 26 11.59 -17.75 -5.30
C GLY A 26 11.46 -17.50 -3.79
N HIS A 27 12.19 -16.52 -3.25
CA HIS A 27 12.06 -16.12 -1.85
C HIS A 27 10.66 -15.55 -1.56
N ALA A 28 10.15 -14.66 -2.41
CA ALA A 28 8.81 -14.09 -2.27
C ALA A 28 7.71 -15.16 -2.33
N GLN A 29 7.83 -16.14 -3.25
CA GLN A 29 6.89 -17.27 -3.33
C GLN A 29 6.94 -18.14 -2.07
N ARG A 30 8.13 -18.42 -1.54
CA ARG A 30 8.30 -19.15 -0.27
C ARG A 30 7.63 -18.39 0.87
N LEU A 31 7.87 -17.09 0.99
CA LEU A 31 7.26 -16.24 2.01
C LEU A 31 5.72 -16.23 1.89
N GLY A 32 5.19 -16.15 0.67
CA GLY A 32 3.75 -16.23 0.40
C GLY A 32 3.11 -17.58 0.75
N ARG A 33 3.85 -18.69 0.61
CA ARG A 33 3.38 -20.00 1.12
C ARG A 33 3.31 -19.99 2.64
N LEU A 34 4.35 -19.52 3.32
CA LEU A 34 4.37 -19.42 4.79
C LEU A 34 3.24 -18.51 5.31
N GLN A 35 2.99 -17.39 4.64
CA GLN A 35 1.89 -16.47 4.97
C GLN A 35 0.53 -17.18 4.94
N ARG A 36 0.24 -17.94 3.86
CA ARG A 36 -1.04 -18.67 3.75
C ARG A 36 -1.22 -19.70 4.86
N LEU A 37 -0.17 -20.44 5.21
CA LEU A 37 -0.22 -21.40 6.32
C LEU A 37 -0.47 -20.70 7.65
N LEU A 38 0.21 -19.58 7.91
CA LEU A 38 -0.03 -18.75 9.10
C LEU A 38 -1.51 -18.32 9.17
N GLU A 39 -2.07 -17.80 8.07
CA GLU A 39 -3.45 -17.34 8.01
C GLU A 39 -4.49 -18.43 8.31
N THR A 40 -4.19 -19.69 8.01
CA THR A 40 -5.06 -20.82 8.37
C THR A 40 -5.17 -21.03 9.88
N GLN A 41 -4.13 -20.64 10.64
CA GLN A 41 -4.09 -20.77 12.10
C GLN A 41 -4.56 -19.50 12.82
N LEU A 42 -4.59 -18.37 12.11
CA LEU A 42 -5.08 -17.09 12.63
C LEU A 42 -6.61 -16.98 12.52
N GLN A 43 -7.17 -16.24 13.48
CA GLN A 43 -8.58 -15.83 13.42
C GLN A 43 -8.76 -14.86 12.23
N PRO A 44 -9.93 -14.85 11.56
CA PRO A 44 -10.15 -14.02 10.37
C PRO A 44 -9.77 -12.55 10.57
N ALA A 45 -10.16 -11.97 11.71
CA ALA A 45 -9.86 -10.58 12.05
C ALA A 45 -8.35 -10.30 12.24
N ALA A 46 -7.51 -11.30 12.53
CA ALA A 46 -6.08 -11.08 12.73
C ALA A 46 -5.26 -11.17 11.44
N ARG A 47 -5.83 -11.68 10.34
CA ARG A 47 -5.09 -12.00 9.11
C ARG A 47 -4.55 -10.76 8.41
N GLU A 48 -5.35 -9.69 8.35
CA GLU A 48 -4.92 -8.43 7.74
C GLU A 48 -3.84 -7.70 8.55
N HIS A 49 -3.79 -7.99 9.85
CA HIS A 49 -2.90 -7.32 10.81
C HIS A 49 -1.59 -8.06 11.06
N CYS A 50 -1.37 -9.24 10.48
CA CYS A 50 -0.19 -10.05 10.76
C CYS A 50 0.43 -10.62 9.48
N ARG A 51 1.72 -10.31 9.25
CA ARG A 51 2.47 -10.75 8.07
C ARG A 51 3.78 -11.43 8.43
N VAL A 52 4.14 -12.48 7.70
CA VAL A 52 5.46 -13.10 7.80
C VAL A 52 6.51 -12.19 7.18
N ALA A 53 7.50 -11.76 7.97
CA ALA A 53 8.65 -10.99 7.48
C ALA A 53 9.85 -11.89 7.17
N SER A 54 10.11 -12.90 8.01
CA SER A 54 11.24 -13.80 7.83
C SER A 54 11.01 -15.11 8.55
N TRP A 55 11.53 -16.19 7.97
CA TRP A 55 11.60 -17.52 8.58
C TRP A 55 12.99 -18.10 8.32
N ARG A 56 13.79 -18.26 9.38
CA ARG A 56 15.17 -18.77 9.33
C ARG A 56 15.60 -19.24 10.70
N GLU A 57 16.39 -20.31 10.77
CA GLU A 57 17.05 -20.78 11.99
C GLU A 57 16.08 -20.93 13.18
N GLY A 58 14.89 -21.50 12.93
CA GLY A 58 13.87 -21.69 13.97
C GLY A 58 13.17 -20.42 14.46
N ASN A 59 13.49 -19.24 13.91
CA ASN A 59 12.91 -17.96 14.27
C ASN A 59 11.93 -17.46 13.20
N LEU A 60 10.65 -17.35 13.58
CA LEU A 60 9.60 -16.75 12.77
C LEU A 60 9.38 -15.30 13.19
N LEU A 61 9.69 -14.35 12.31
CA LEU A 61 9.42 -12.93 12.52
C LEU A 61 8.09 -12.56 11.85
N LEU A 62 7.17 -12.05 12.68
CA LEU A 62 5.87 -11.54 12.26
C LEU A 62 5.84 -10.02 12.43
N ILE A 63 5.42 -9.33 11.38
CA ILE A 63 5.09 -7.91 11.41
C ILE A 63 3.63 -7.76 11.76
N VAL A 64 3.35 -6.86 12.70
CA VAL A 64 2.00 -6.58 13.19
C VAL A 64 1.70 -5.09 13.02
N THR A 65 0.48 -4.74 12.62
CA THR A 65 0.11 -3.34 12.34
C THR A 65 0.19 -2.43 13.56
N ASP A 66 -0.20 -2.92 14.73
CA ASP A 66 -0.31 -2.11 15.96
C ASP A 66 -0.07 -2.94 17.22
N GLY A 67 0.00 -2.24 18.36
CA GLY A 67 0.27 -2.84 19.66
C GLY A 67 -0.88 -3.73 20.18
N HIS A 68 -2.12 -3.45 19.79
CA HIS A 68 -3.28 -4.24 20.24
C HIS A 68 -3.18 -5.67 19.70
N TRP A 69 -2.98 -5.81 18.39
CA TRP A 69 -2.81 -7.12 17.77
C TRP A 69 -1.54 -7.82 18.23
N ALA A 70 -0.44 -7.08 18.42
CA ALA A 70 0.81 -7.67 18.90
C ALA A 70 0.65 -8.28 20.29
N THR A 71 -0.10 -7.60 21.17
CA THR A 71 -0.38 -8.08 22.53
C THR A 71 -1.25 -9.34 22.49
N ARG A 72 -2.33 -9.33 21.71
CA ARG A 72 -3.21 -10.48 21.55
C ARG A 72 -2.48 -11.72 20.99
N LEU A 73 -1.63 -11.53 19.98
CA LEU A 73 -0.84 -12.61 19.40
C LEU A 73 0.21 -13.15 20.39
N ARG A 74 0.83 -12.29 21.20
CA ARG A 74 1.76 -12.70 22.27
C ARG A 74 1.07 -13.58 23.30
N TYR A 75 -0.14 -13.24 23.74
CA TYR A 75 -0.90 -14.10 24.65
C TYR A 75 -1.22 -15.48 24.04
N GLN A 76 -1.42 -15.53 22.72
CA GLN A 76 -1.69 -16.79 22.00
C GLN A 76 -0.43 -17.47 21.47
N GLN A 77 0.78 -16.96 21.75
CA GLN A 77 2.02 -17.41 21.10
C GLN A 77 2.26 -18.90 21.27
N LYS A 78 2.10 -19.46 22.47
CA LYS A 78 2.29 -20.90 22.72
C LYS A 78 1.33 -21.77 21.92
N ARG A 79 0.07 -21.32 21.77
CA ARG A 79 -0.94 -22.01 20.96
C ARG A 79 -0.58 -21.95 19.49
N LEU A 80 -0.28 -20.74 18.99
CA LEU A 80 0.08 -20.50 17.60
C LEU A 80 1.34 -21.28 17.21
N GLN A 81 2.37 -21.29 18.06
CA GLN A 81 3.61 -22.05 17.81
C GLN A 81 3.34 -23.54 17.65
N ARG A 82 2.55 -24.15 18.55
CA ARG A 82 2.17 -25.57 18.42
C ARG A 82 1.41 -25.86 17.13
N GLN A 83 0.49 -24.98 16.76
CA GLN A 83 -0.29 -25.10 15.54
C GLN A 83 0.58 -24.98 14.28
N LEU A 84 1.54 -24.06 14.28
CA LEU A 84 2.46 -23.88 13.15
C LEU A 84 3.43 -25.05 13.02
N MET A 85 3.92 -25.59 14.14
CA MET A 85 4.81 -26.77 14.14
C MET A 85 4.15 -28.05 13.58
N ALA A 86 2.83 -28.07 13.40
CA ALA A 86 2.14 -29.17 12.72
C ALA A 86 2.38 -29.18 11.20
N PHE A 87 2.93 -28.10 10.64
CA PHE A 87 3.31 -28.01 9.23
C PHE A 87 4.82 -28.22 9.07
N ASP A 88 5.20 -29.04 8.10
CA ASP A 88 6.61 -29.33 7.78
C ASP A 88 7.39 -28.05 7.42
N GLU A 89 6.74 -27.05 6.84
CA GLU A 89 7.35 -25.77 6.48
C GLU A 89 7.88 -24.98 7.69
N PHE A 90 7.32 -25.22 8.87
CA PHE A 90 7.74 -24.64 10.14
C PHE A 90 8.45 -25.66 11.04
N ALA A 91 8.95 -26.75 10.48
CA ALA A 91 9.79 -27.70 11.20
C ALA A 91 10.96 -26.98 11.89
N GLY A 92 11.14 -27.24 13.18
CA GLY A 92 12.16 -26.58 14.00
C GLY A 92 11.81 -25.16 14.48
N LEU A 93 10.53 -24.75 14.45
CA LEU A 93 10.08 -23.48 15.05
C LEU A 93 10.30 -23.45 16.57
N THR A 94 11.31 -22.69 16.99
CA THR A 94 11.66 -22.49 18.39
C THR A 94 11.05 -21.22 18.96
N ARG A 95 10.94 -20.16 18.15
CA ARG A 95 10.51 -18.84 18.61
C ARG A 95 9.71 -18.08 17.56
N ILE A 96 8.65 -17.41 18.02
CA ILE A 96 7.92 -16.40 17.27
C ILE A 96 8.29 -15.02 17.82
N GLN A 97 8.68 -14.10 16.94
CA GLN A 97 8.97 -12.71 17.27
C GLN A 97 7.91 -11.82 16.63
N PHE A 98 7.40 -10.85 17.40
CA PHE A 98 6.41 -9.88 16.94
C PHE A 98 7.03 -8.49 16.91
N LYS A 99 7.10 -7.88 15.73
CA LYS A 99 7.53 -6.49 15.54
C LYS A 99 6.33 -5.66 15.08
N VAL A 100 6.03 -4.62 15.84
CA VAL A 100 4.98 -3.66 15.46
C VAL A 100 5.54 -2.72 14.40
N GLN A 101 4.87 -2.63 13.27
CA GLN A 101 5.15 -1.68 12.20
C GLN A 101 3.82 -1.11 11.71
N PRO A 102 3.48 0.12 12.15
CA PRO A 102 2.29 0.81 11.66
C PRO A 102 2.34 0.98 10.14
N PRO A 103 1.18 0.89 9.45
CA PRO A 103 1.13 1.16 8.02
C PRO A 103 1.64 2.57 7.75
N THR A 104 2.63 2.68 6.86
CA THR A 104 3.23 3.96 6.46
C THR A 104 2.40 4.70 5.42
N THR A 105 1.19 4.22 5.12
CA THR A 105 0.25 4.92 4.26
C THR A 105 -0.07 6.25 4.91
N ARG A 106 0.60 7.31 4.46
CA ARG A 106 -0.02 8.63 4.48
C ARG A 106 -1.39 8.43 3.85
N PRO A 107 -2.50 8.78 4.51
CA PRO A 107 -3.76 8.91 3.79
C PRO A 107 -3.41 9.73 2.56
N GLY A 108 -3.72 9.21 1.37
CA GLY A 108 -3.60 10.04 0.18
C GLY A 108 -4.33 11.32 0.53
N VAL A 109 -3.60 12.44 0.62
CA VAL A 109 -4.24 13.74 0.80
C VAL A 109 -5.24 13.73 -0.33
N ALA A 110 -6.53 13.68 -0.01
CA ALA A 110 -7.55 13.83 -1.03
C ALA A 110 -7.09 15.05 -1.81
N GLU A 111 -6.83 14.89 -3.11
CA GLU A 111 -6.54 16.04 -3.95
C GLU A 111 -7.76 16.94 -3.78
N HIS A 112 -7.64 17.91 -2.89
CA HIS A 112 -8.58 19.00 -2.78
C HIS A 112 -8.28 19.79 -4.04
N VAL A 113 -8.89 19.36 -5.14
CA VAL A 113 -9.13 20.24 -6.27
C VAL A 113 -9.91 21.39 -5.65
N HIS A 114 -9.23 22.52 -5.45
CA HIS A 114 -9.88 23.71 -4.92
C HIS A 114 -10.89 24.15 -5.97
N ASP A 115 -12.15 23.71 -5.82
CA ASP A 115 -13.24 24.23 -6.62
C ASP A 115 -13.50 25.67 -6.20
N LEU A 116 -13.53 26.58 -7.18
CA LEU A 116 -13.84 27.98 -6.94
C LEU A 116 -15.31 28.10 -6.53
N SER A 117 -15.57 28.72 -5.38
CA SER A 117 -16.96 28.93 -4.92
C SER A 117 -17.68 29.97 -5.79
N PRO A 118 -19.03 29.93 -5.87
CA PRO A 118 -19.78 30.92 -6.65
C PRO A 118 -19.50 32.37 -6.22
N ASN A 119 -19.40 32.63 -4.91
CA ASN A 119 -19.09 33.97 -4.38
C ASN A 119 -17.66 34.43 -4.75
N ALA A 120 -16.70 33.51 -4.71
CA ALA A 120 -15.34 33.83 -5.16
C ALA A 120 -15.29 34.13 -6.66
N ALA A 121 -16.04 33.39 -7.49
CA ALA A 121 -16.14 33.71 -8.92
C ALA A 121 -16.81 35.06 -9.19
N GLU A 122 -17.88 35.40 -8.48
CA GLU A 122 -18.55 36.70 -8.60
C GLU A 122 -17.59 37.85 -8.24
N THR A 123 -16.83 37.69 -7.14
CA THR A 123 -15.83 38.68 -6.73
C THR A 123 -14.72 38.85 -7.77
N ILE A 124 -14.25 37.75 -8.37
CA ILE A 124 -13.22 37.79 -9.43
C ILE A 124 -13.78 38.43 -10.70
N GLN A 125 -15.04 38.15 -11.05
CA GLN A 125 -15.71 38.76 -12.20
C GLN A 125 -15.88 40.26 -12.02
N ALA A 126 -16.38 40.71 -10.87
CA ALA A 126 -16.51 42.13 -10.55
C ALA A 126 -15.15 42.86 -10.58
N THR A 127 -14.08 42.16 -10.18
CA THR A 127 -12.72 42.70 -10.29
C THR A 127 -12.28 42.82 -11.75
N ALA A 128 -12.59 41.83 -12.60
CA ALA A 128 -12.26 41.85 -14.03
C ALA A 128 -12.92 43.02 -14.77
N ASP A 129 -14.18 43.34 -14.43
CA ASP A 129 -14.94 44.43 -15.04
C ASP A 129 -14.25 45.80 -14.87
N GLY A 130 -13.55 45.99 -13.75
CA GLY A 130 -12.78 47.20 -13.42
C GLY A 130 -11.36 47.27 -14.00
N ILE A 131 -10.87 46.24 -14.69
CA ILE A 131 -9.48 46.18 -15.19
C ILE A 131 -9.39 46.67 -16.64
N SER A 132 -8.60 47.71 -16.89
CA SER A 132 -8.41 48.27 -18.25
C SER A 132 -7.45 47.46 -19.13
N ASN A 133 -6.57 46.65 -18.53
CA ASN A 133 -5.63 45.82 -19.29
C ASN A 133 -6.36 44.60 -19.87
N PRO A 134 -6.41 44.42 -21.20
CA PRO A 134 -7.21 43.37 -21.83
C PRO A 134 -6.70 41.96 -21.52
N GLY A 135 -5.38 41.78 -21.38
CA GLY A 135 -4.78 40.47 -21.08
C GLY A 135 -5.07 40.02 -19.65
N LEU A 136 -5.00 40.94 -18.69
CA LEU A 136 -5.32 40.66 -17.29
C LEU A 136 -6.81 40.43 -17.09
N ARG A 137 -7.67 41.24 -17.73
CA ARG A 137 -9.13 41.06 -17.73
C ARG A 137 -9.51 39.65 -18.21
N ALA A 138 -9.02 39.24 -19.38
CA ALA A 138 -9.32 37.93 -19.94
C ALA A 138 -8.83 36.78 -19.05
N ALA A 139 -7.70 36.96 -18.36
CA ALA A 139 -7.19 35.96 -17.41
C ALA A 139 -8.11 35.81 -16.19
N LEU A 140 -8.64 36.91 -15.65
CA LEU A 140 -9.56 36.93 -14.52
C LEU A 140 -10.94 36.36 -14.89
N GLU A 141 -11.49 36.75 -16.05
CA GLU A 141 -12.74 36.17 -16.58
C GLU A 141 -12.64 34.66 -16.75
N ARG A 142 -11.53 34.19 -17.33
CA ARG A 142 -11.27 32.76 -17.46
C ARG A 142 -11.19 32.07 -16.10
N LEU A 143 -10.61 32.71 -15.09
CA LEU A 143 -10.54 32.15 -13.73
C LEU A 143 -11.94 32.07 -13.08
N ALA A 144 -12.76 33.11 -13.20
CA ALA A 144 -14.13 33.14 -12.68
C ALA A 144 -15.01 32.02 -13.28
N ALA A 145 -14.81 31.70 -14.57
CA ALA A 145 -15.54 30.65 -15.27
C ALA A 145 -15.29 29.21 -14.74
N HIS A 146 -14.29 29.00 -13.87
CA HIS A 146 -14.00 27.69 -13.29
C HIS A 146 -14.80 27.38 -12.01
N ALA A 147 -15.70 28.27 -11.57
CA ALA A 147 -16.59 27.95 -10.46
C ALA A 147 -17.57 26.84 -10.85
N LYS A 148 -17.61 25.80 -10.03
CA LYS A 148 -18.61 24.74 -10.13
C LYS A 148 -19.66 24.95 -9.04
N PRO A 149 -20.96 24.94 -9.38
CA PRO A 149 -22.00 24.87 -8.36
C PRO A 149 -21.82 23.56 -7.60
N LYS A 150 -21.71 23.66 -6.27
CA LYS A 150 -21.73 22.49 -5.40
C LYS A 150 -23.10 21.82 -5.54
N PRO A 151 -23.20 20.51 -5.82
CA PRO A 151 -24.46 19.80 -5.83
C PRO A 151 -25.10 19.73 -4.44
#